data_AF-A0A918PTG5-F1
#
_entry.id   AF-A0A918PTG5-F1
#
_cell.length_a   1.000
_cell.length_b   1.000
_cell.length_c   1.000
_cell.angle_alpha   90.00
_cell.angle_beta   90.00
_cell.angle_gamma   90.00
#
_symmetry.space_group_name_H-M   'P 1'
#
loop_
_entity.id
_entity.type
_entity.pdbx_description
1 polymer ?
#
loop_
_entity_poly.entity_id
_entity_poly.type
_entity_poly.pdbx_seq_one_letter_code
_entity_poly.pdbx_strand_id
1 'polypeptide(L)' 'MADELRRRLGAGWYEPGERFLGTVDIAAEFQVSQSTAQKVVVALREEGRLYTVLGQGSFVVGE' A
#
# COMPACT_ATOMS: atom_id res chain seq x y z
N MET A 1 -11.39 1.72 -1.22
CA MET A 1 -10.02 1.20 -1.41
C MET A 1 -8.99 1.98 -0.59
N ALA A 2 -8.66 3.23 -0.93
CA ALA A 2 -7.62 3.95 -0.18
C ALA A 2 -7.94 4.08 1.32
N ASP A 3 -9.18 4.42 1.66
CA ASP A 3 -9.63 4.51 3.06
C ASP A 3 -9.55 3.17 3.82
N GLU A 4 -9.94 2.07 3.17
CA GLU A 4 -9.81 0.71 3.72
C GLU A 4 -8.34 0.36 3.99
N LEU A 5 -7.44 0.63 3.04
CA LEU A 5 -6.01 0.38 3.24
C LEU A 5 -5.42 1.27 4.34
N ARG A 6 -5.87 2.53 4.48
CA ARG A 6 -5.53 3.40 5.62
C ARG A 6 -5.99 2.82 6.94
N ARG A 7 -7.22 2.29 7.00
CA ARG A 7 -7.75 1.61 8.18
C ARG A 7 -6.90 0.39 8.53
N ARG A 8 -6.58 -0.48 7.58
CA ARG A 8 -5.73 -1.66 7.82
C ARG A 8 -4.36 -1.27 8.34
N LEU A 9 -3.72 -0.26 7.71
CA LEU A 9 -2.45 0.29 8.18
C LEU A 9 -2.54 0.87 9.60
N GLY A 10 -3.61 1.60 9.91
CA GLY A 10 -3.84 2.15 11.26
C GLY A 10 -4.24 1.11 12.31
N ALA A 11 -4.81 -0.02 11.88
CA ALA A 11 -5.20 -1.13 12.75
C ALA A 11 -4.07 -2.14 12.97
N GLY A 12 -2.87 -1.91 12.43
CA GLY A 12 -1.72 -2.79 12.61
C GLY A 12 -1.84 -4.11 11.84
N TRP A 13 -2.59 -4.15 10.74
CA TRP A 13 -2.68 -5.35 9.88
C TRP A 13 -1.38 -5.67 9.15
N TYR A 14 -0.46 -4.70 9.09
CA TYR A 14 0.84 -4.85 8.47
C TYR A 14 1.88 -4.38 9.47
N GLU A 15 2.95 -5.14 9.60
CA GLU A 15 4.04 -4.76 10.50
C GLU A 15 4.90 -3.64 9.88
N PRO A 16 5.43 -2.72 10.71
CA PRO A 16 6.59 -1.88 10.37
C PRO A 16 7.66 -2.61 9.55
N GLY A 17 7.94 -2.13 8.34
CA GLY A 17 8.93 -2.73 7.44
C GLY A 17 8.46 -3.98 6.70
N GLU A 18 7.23 -4.44 6.93
CA GLU A 18 6.63 -5.52 6.16
C GLU A 18 6.32 -5.06 4.73
N ARG A 19 6.40 -6.01 3.80
CA ARG A 19 6.04 -5.78 2.40
C ARG A 19 4.54 -5.56 2.29
N PHE A 20 4.17 -4.38 1.83
CA PHE A 20 2.80 -4.05 1.49
C PHE A 20 2.37 -4.76 0.20
N LEU A 21 1.05 -4.94 0.01
CA LEU A 21 0.50 -5.53 -1.21
C LEU A 21 1.04 -4.82 -2.46
N GLY A 22 1.41 -5.61 -3.47
CA GLY A 22 1.79 -5.07 -4.77
C GLY A 22 0.59 -4.41 -5.44
N THR A 23 0.85 -3.48 -6.37
CA THR A 23 -0.23 -2.87 -7.17
C THR A 23 -1.04 -3.89 -7.97
N VAL A 24 -0.44 -5.03 -8.31
CA VAL A 24 -1.11 -6.18 -8.95
C VAL A 24 -2.08 -6.86 -7.97
N ASP A 25 -1.64 -7.14 -6.75
CA ASP A 25 -2.48 -7.77 -5.72
C ASP A 25 -3.63 -6.86 -5.31
N ILE A 26 -3.37 -5.55 -5.13
CA ILE A 26 -4.41 -4.56 -4.86
C ILE A 26 -5.40 -4.50 -6.03
N ALA A 27 -4.92 -4.50 -7.26
CA ALA A 27 -5.78 -4.53 -8.44
C ALA A 27 -6.67 -5.77 -8.48
N ALA A 28 -6.12 -6.95 -8.13
CA ALA A 28 -6.86 -8.19 -8.07
C ALA A 28 -7.89 -8.22 -6.92
N GLU A 29 -7.49 -7.83 -5.71
CA GLU A 29 -8.34 -7.82 -4.51
C GLU A 29 -9.53 -6.87 -4.67
N PHE A 30 -9.28 -5.65 -5.18
CA PHE A 30 -10.32 -4.64 -5.35
C PHE A 30 -10.99 -4.65 -6.73
N GLN A 31 -10.61 -5.58 -7.62
CA GLN A 31 -11.09 -5.68 -9.00
C GLN A 31 -10.99 -4.35 -9.78
N VAL A 32 -9.85 -3.67 -9.64
CA VAL A 32 -9.56 -2.38 -10.29
C VAL A 32 -8.38 -2.49 -11.26
N SER A 33 -8.21 -1.48 -12.12
CA SER A 33 -7.01 -1.38 -12.95
C SER A 33 -5.75 -1.16 -12.10
N GLN A 34 -4.61 -1.71 -12.53
CA GLN A 34 -3.32 -1.46 -11.87
C GLN A 34 -2.99 0.03 -11.71
N SER A 35 -3.33 0.87 -12.69
CA SER A 35 -3.13 2.32 -12.59
C SER A 35 -3.93 2.95 -11.46
N THR A 36 -5.11 2.41 -11.13
CA THR A 36 -5.91 2.86 -9.98
C THR A 36 -5.29 2.39 -8.67
N ALA A 37 -4.84 1.14 -8.58
CA ALA A 37 -4.11 0.63 -7.43
C ALA A 37 -2.82 1.43 -7.19
N GLN A 38 -2.09 1.77 -8.25
CA GLN A 38 -0.88 2.59 -8.19
C GLN A 38 -1.17 3.98 -7.62
N LYS A 39 -2.24 4.65 -8.05
CA LYS A 39 -2.65 5.95 -7.47
C LYS A 39 -2.87 5.85 -5.96
N VAL A 40 -3.43 4.74 -5.49
CA VAL A 40 -3.66 4.52 -4.05
C VAL A 40 -2.35 4.31 -3.30
N VAL A 41 -1.44 3.49 -3.83
CA VAL A 41 -0.10 3.31 -3.24
C VAL A 41 0.68 4.62 -3.19
N VAL A 42 0.60 5.43 -4.25
CA VAL A 42 1.22 6.77 -4.28
C VAL A 42 0.62 7.68 -3.21
N ALA A 43 -0.70 7.75 -3.09
CA ALA A 43 -1.36 8.56 -2.07
C ALA A 43 -0.93 8.15 -0.65
N LEU A 44 -0.92 6.83 -0.35
CA LEU A 44 -0.47 6.31 0.94
C LEU A 44 1.02 6.60 1.22
N ARG A 45 1.84 6.66 0.18
CA ARG A 45 3.25 7.05 0.28
C ARG A 45 3.42 8.54 0.55
N GLU A 46 2.66 9.40 -0.13
CA GLU A 46 2.67 10.85 0.12
C GLU A 46 2.18 11.18 1.55
N GLU A 47 1.30 10.35 2.10
CA GLU A 47 0.86 10.41 3.50
C GLU A 47 1.91 9.91 4.50
N GLY A 48 3.06 9.42 4.04
CA GLY A 48 4.13 8.90 4.90
C GLY A 48 3.82 7.53 5.52
N ARG A 49 2.82 6.80 5.01
CA ARG A 49 2.44 5.47 5.53
C ARG A 49 3.17 4.33 4.83
N LEU A 50 3.61 4.54 3.60
CA LEU A 50 4.34 3.55 2.80
C LEU A 50 5.64 4.14 2.25
N TYR A 51 6.64 3.30 2.04
CA TYR A 51 7.82 3.62 1.25
C TYR A 51 8.02 2.60 0.14
N THR A 52 8.56 3.04 -0.99
CA THR A 52 8.84 2.17 -2.14
C THR A 52 10.32 1.90 -2.24
N VAL A 53 10.68 0.62 -2.34
CA VAL A 53 12.05 0.19 -2.63
C VAL A 53 12.11 -0.29 -4.07
N LEU A 54 12.97 0.34 -4.87
CA LEU A 54 13.11 0.06 -6.30
C LEU A 54 13.46 -1.42 -6.52
N GLY A 55 12.70 -2.11 -7.35
CA GLY A 55 12.87 -3.54 -7.62
C GLY A 55 12.34 -4.49 -6.54
N GLN A 56 11.95 -3.99 -5.36
CA GLN A 56 11.44 -4.82 -4.26
C GLN A 56 9.96 -4.59 -3.94
N GLY A 57 9.40 -3.42 -4.23
CA GLY A 57 7.97 -3.14 -4.04
C GLY A 57 7.70 -2.04 -3.01
N SER A 58 6.50 -2.07 -2.41
CA SER A 58 6.08 -1.11 -1.38
C SER A 58 6.12 -1.76 0.00
N PHE A 59 6.48 -0.99 1.01
CA PHE A 59 6.66 -1.45 2.38
C PHE A 59 6.01 -0.47 3.34
N VAL A 60 5.58 -0.97 4.50
CA VAL A 60 4.89 -0.17 5.51
C VAL A 60 5.90 0.61 6.34
N VAL A 61 5.67 1.92 6.48
CA VAL A 61 6.51 2.75 7.34
C VAL A 61 6.27 2.35 8.79
N GLY A 62 7.37 1.99 9.44
CA GLY A 62 7.44 1.72 10.87
C GLY A 62 7.94 2.93 11.65
N GLU A 63 7.39 3.16 12.83
CA GLU A 63 8.02 4.01 13.85
C GLU A 63 9.15 3.26 14.56
#